data_AF-A0A847RR56-F1
#
_entry.id   AF-A0A847RR56-F1
#
_cell.length_a   1.000
_cell.length_b   1.000
_cell.length_c   1.000
_cell.angle_alpha   90.00
_cell.angle_beta   90.00
_cell.angle_gamma   90.00
#
_symmetry.space_group_name_H-M   'P 1'
#
loop_
_entity.id
_entity.type
_entity.pdbx_description
1 polymer ?
#
loop_
_entity_poly.entity_id
_entity_poly.type
_entity_poly.pdbx_seq_one_letter_code
_entity_poly.pdbx_strand_id
1 'polypeptide(L)'
;MSEALHDLSDYSLLEQCRLDNVKAFEILFDRYSRRLYNYALNYLQDKGIAEETMMDLMLWVWEKRQQLDPDVQLAPYLFRAIKNAVIKAMTKKSLAMLPIEQAFDDETLLTPAADNQMNCHELTQAYLDKLDELSPQRQRVFKMSRHEHRSHAEIAKELNLSLFTVKNHIKASLNHFRHHLKDYTDVTMVVIFYWWMP
;
A
#
# COMPACT_ATOMS: atom_id res chain seq x y z
N MET A 1 7.73 -0.01 -34.54
CA MET A 1 6.47 -0.26 -33.78
C MET A 1 6.68 -0.27 -32.26
N SER A 2 7.86 -0.61 -31.72
CA SER A 2 8.16 -0.46 -30.28
C SER A 2 8.51 0.96 -29.84
N GLU A 3 9.14 1.78 -30.71
CA GLU A 3 9.48 3.19 -30.39
C GLU A 3 8.27 4.03 -30.00
N ALA A 4 7.13 3.87 -30.70
CA ALA A 4 5.92 4.64 -30.41
C ALA A 4 5.27 4.32 -29.05
N LEU A 5 5.57 3.17 -28.45
CA LEU A 5 5.03 2.78 -27.14
C LEU A 5 5.89 3.32 -25.99
N HIS A 6 7.19 3.52 -26.20
CA HIS A 6 8.12 3.92 -25.14
C HIS A 6 7.88 5.35 -24.62
N ASP A 7 7.29 6.21 -25.45
CA ASP A 7 6.98 7.61 -25.09
C ASP A 7 5.56 7.80 -24.53
N LEU A 8 4.78 6.72 -24.42
CA LEU A 8 3.42 6.80 -23.90
C LEU A 8 3.40 7.10 -22.40
N SER A 9 2.37 7.82 -21.95
CA SER A 9 2.12 8.00 -20.52
C SER A 9 1.78 6.66 -19.86
N ASP A 10 1.94 6.58 -18.55
CA ASP A 10 1.58 5.37 -17.80
C ASP A 10 0.09 5.05 -17.92
N TYR A 11 -0.77 6.06 -18.01
CA TYR A 11 -2.19 5.93 -18.31
C TYR A 11 -2.40 5.13 -19.61
N SER A 12 -1.79 5.60 -20.71
CA SER A 12 -1.93 4.95 -22.02
C SER A 12 -1.35 3.55 -22.03
N LEU A 13 -0.22 3.32 -21.35
CA LEU A 13 0.36 1.99 -21.22
C LEU A 13 -0.54 1.04 -20.43
N LEU A 14 -1.15 1.52 -19.34
CA LEU A 14 -2.07 0.73 -18.53
C LEU A 14 -3.36 0.38 -19.30
N GLU A 15 -3.90 1.31 -20.09
CA GLU A 15 -4.99 1.02 -21.04
C GLU A 15 -4.59 -0.09 -22.03
N GLN A 16 -3.39 -0.02 -22.60
CA GLN A 16 -2.91 -1.07 -23.50
C GLN A 16 -2.74 -2.41 -22.78
N CYS A 17 -2.28 -2.41 -21.53
CA CYS A 17 -2.22 -3.62 -20.71
C CYS A 17 -3.61 -4.21 -20.47
N ARG A 18 -4.65 -3.40 -20.25
CA ARG A 18 -6.04 -3.87 -20.12
C ARG A 18 -6.54 -4.60 -21.37
N LEU A 19 -5.99 -4.26 -22.54
CA LEU A 19 -6.23 -4.91 -23.82
C LEU A 19 -5.25 -6.07 -24.10
N ASP A 20 -4.61 -6.61 -23.07
CA ASP A 20 -3.68 -7.74 -23.12
C ASP A 20 -2.41 -7.49 -23.97
N ASN A 21 -2.04 -6.22 -24.15
CA ASN A 21 -0.81 -5.84 -24.84
C ASN A 21 0.42 -6.05 -23.94
N VAL A 22 1.06 -7.22 -24.07
CA VAL A 22 2.26 -7.61 -23.32
C VAL A 22 3.40 -6.59 -23.46
N LYS A 23 3.59 -5.99 -24.65
CA LYS A 23 4.67 -5.02 -24.89
C LYS A 23 4.49 -3.73 -24.08
N ALA A 24 3.25 -3.32 -23.84
CA ALA A 24 2.97 -2.17 -22.98
C ALA A 24 3.35 -2.48 -21.52
N PHE A 25 3.11 -3.72 -21.08
CA PHE A 25 3.50 -4.16 -19.75
C PHE A 25 5.02 -4.29 -19.59
N GLU A 26 5.73 -4.79 -20.61
CA GLU A 26 7.21 -4.81 -20.62
C GLU A 26 7.79 -3.40 -20.39
N ILE A 27 7.22 -2.38 -21.04
CA ILE A 27 7.66 -0.99 -20.84
C ILE A 27 7.37 -0.51 -19.42
N LEU A 28 6.20 -0.81 -18.86
CA LEU A 28 5.90 -0.50 -17.45
C LEU A 28 6.85 -1.24 -16.50
N PHE A 29 7.15 -2.50 -16.79
CA PHE A 29 8.10 -3.29 -16.02
C PHE A 29 9.49 -2.65 -16.04
N ASP A 30 10.01 -2.28 -17.20
CA ASP A 30 11.31 -1.63 -17.32
C ASP A 30 11.35 -0.26 -16.60
N ARG A 31 10.27 0.51 -16.65
CA ARG A 31 10.15 1.81 -15.96
C ARG A 31 10.19 1.68 -14.43
N TYR A 32 9.57 0.63 -13.89
CA TYR A 32 9.28 0.54 -12.45
C TYR A 32 10.10 -0.49 -11.69
N SER A 33 10.39 -1.65 -12.29
CA SER A 33 11.01 -2.81 -11.62
C SER A 33 12.27 -2.44 -10.84
N ARG A 34 13.23 -1.75 -11.46
CA ARG A 34 14.49 -1.35 -10.80
C ARG A 34 14.26 -0.43 -9.60
N ARG A 35 13.30 0.50 -9.71
CA ARG A 35 13.02 1.46 -8.62
C ARG A 35 12.31 0.77 -7.45
N LEU A 36 11.35 -0.12 -7.75
CA LEU A 36 10.64 -0.91 -6.75
C LEU A 36 11.57 -1.92 -6.05
N TYR A 37 12.45 -2.57 -6.82
CA TYR A 37 13.49 -3.46 -6.27
C TYR A 37 14.42 -2.72 -5.32
N ASN A 38 14.96 -1.56 -5.73
CA ASN A 38 15.83 -0.76 -4.87
C ASN A 38 15.11 -0.30 -3.60
N TYR A 39 13.84 0.10 -3.73
CA TYR A 39 13.01 0.44 -2.56
C TYR A 39 12.91 -0.75 -1.61
N ALA A 40 12.57 -1.95 -2.10
CA ALA A 40 12.46 -3.14 -1.27
C ALA A 40 13.80 -3.56 -0.65
N LEU A 41 14.89 -3.46 -1.41
CA LEU A 41 16.24 -3.81 -0.96
C LEU A 41 16.71 -2.95 0.21
N ASN A 42 16.40 -1.64 0.19
CA ASN A 42 16.79 -0.71 1.25
C ASN A 42 16.22 -1.13 2.63
N TYR A 43 15.00 -1.67 2.67
CA TYR A 43 14.35 -2.08 3.92
C TYR A 43 14.60 -3.54 4.28
N LEU A 44 14.58 -4.44 3.29
CA LEU A 44 14.69 -5.88 3.54
C LEU A 44 16.14 -6.35 3.76
N GLN A 45 17.10 -5.59 3.19
CA GLN A 45 18.53 -5.88 3.20
C GLN A 45 18.89 -7.29 2.69
N ASP A 46 17.99 -7.88 1.90
CA ASP A 46 18.12 -9.20 1.31
C ASP A 46 17.75 -9.10 -0.17
N LYS A 47 18.70 -9.40 -1.05
CA LYS A 47 18.52 -9.28 -2.50
C LYS A 47 17.46 -10.23 -3.03
N GLY A 48 17.43 -11.47 -2.53
CA GLY A 48 16.48 -12.48 -2.99
C GLY A 48 15.05 -12.11 -2.61
N ILE A 49 14.85 -11.71 -1.35
CA ILE A 49 13.51 -11.31 -0.87
C ILE A 49 13.07 -10.00 -1.54
N ALA A 50 13.98 -9.05 -1.77
CA ALA A 50 13.65 -7.81 -2.47
C ALA A 50 13.26 -8.04 -3.94
N GLU A 51 13.95 -8.93 -4.64
CA GLU A 51 13.64 -9.33 -6.00
C GLU A 51 12.28 -10.04 -6.06
N GLU A 52 12.05 -11.04 -5.21
CA GLU A 52 10.76 -11.75 -5.10
C GLU A 52 9.62 -10.78 -4.81
N THR A 53 9.79 -9.86 -3.84
CA THR A 53 8.77 -8.88 -3.46
C THR A 53 8.40 -7.94 -4.63
N MET A 54 9.40 -7.49 -5.40
CA MET A 54 9.17 -6.66 -6.59
C MET A 54 8.50 -7.46 -7.71
N MET A 55 8.98 -8.67 -7.98
CA MET A 55 8.44 -9.55 -9.02
C MET A 55 6.98 -9.91 -8.74
N ASP A 56 6.66 -10.30 -7.51
CA ASP A 56 5.29 -10.61 -7.08
C ASP A 56 4.36 -9.42 -7.28
N LEU A 57 4.82 -8.21 -6.95
CA LEU A 57 4.05 -7.00 -7.18
C LEU A 57 3.79 -6.76 -8.66
N MET A 58 4.81 -6.85 -9.50
CA MET A 58 4.65 -6.64 -10.95
C MET A 58 3.76 -7.73 -11.58
N LEU A 59 3.92 -8.99 -11.16
CA LEU A 59 3.07 -10.09 -11.59
C LEU A 59 1.60 -9.83 -11.20
N TRP A 60 1.37 -9.39 -9.96
CA TRP A 60 0.05 -9.03 -9.49
C TRP A 60 -0.58 -7.91 -10.34
N VAL A 61 0.20 -6.88 -10.70
CA VAL A 61 -0.26 -5.81 -11.61
C VAL A 61 -0.68 -6.39 -12.96
N TRP A 62 0.11 -7.29 -13.53
CA TRP A 62 -0.26 -7.97 -14.78
C TRP A 62 -1.54 -8.79 -14.64
N GLU A 63 -1.64 -9.64 -13.61
CA GLU A 63 -2.84 -10.47 -13.38
C GLU A 63 -4.11 -9.63 -13.18
N LYS A 64 -3.97 -8.46 -12.54
CA LYS A 64 -5.08 -7.54 -12.24
C LYS A 64 -5.25 -6.41 -13.24
N ARG A 65 -4.49 -6.39 -14.34
CA ARG A 65 -4.50 -5.30 -15.33
C ARG A 65 -5.91 -4.85 -15.74
N GLN A 66 -6.82 -5.79 -16.02
CA GLN A 66 -8.21 -5.50 -16.42
C GLN A 66 -9.09 -4.86 -15.31
N GLN A 67 -8.67 -4.99 -14.05
CA GLN A 67 -9.37 -4.47 -12.86
C GLN A 67 -8.77 -3.16 -12.37
N LEU A 68 -7.55 -2.81 -12.79
CA LEU A 68 -6.89 -1.56 -12.43
C LEU A 68 -7.53 -0.41 -13.20
N ASP A 69 -8.05 0.56 -12.46
CA ASP A 69 -8.58 1.79 -13.04
C ASP A 69 -7.45 2.56 -13.74
N PRO A 70 -7.54 2.81 -15.06
CA PRO A 70 -6.48 3.52 -15.79
C PRO A 70 -6.27 4.95 -15.28
N ASP A 71 -7.29 5.58 -14.68
CA ASP A 71 -7.20 6.96 -14.15
C ASP A 71 -6.33 7.06 -12.88
N VAL A 72 -5.90 5.93 -12.31
CA VAL A 72 -4.99 5.89 -11.16
C VAL A 72 -3.60 6.40 -11.55
N GLN A 73 -3.01 7.20 -10.66
CA GLN A 73 -1.59 7.55 -10.79
C GLN A 73 -0.72 6.32 -10.48
N LEU A 74 -0.23 5.66 -11.53
CA LEU A 74 0.45 4.36 -11.44
C LEU A 74 1.72 4.39 -10.57
N ALA A 75 2.56 5.42 -10.69
CA ALA A 75 3.77 5.54 -9.87
C ALA A 75 3.46 5.54 -8.35
N PRO A 76 2.65 6.49 -7.81
CA PRO A 76 2.24 6.47 -6.41
C PRO A 76 1.62 5.14 -5.98
N TYR A 77 0.80 4.55 -6.84
CA TYR A 77 0.16 3.27 -6.59
C TYR A 77 1.17 2.14 -6.37
N LEU A 78 2.14 1.99 -7.27
CA LEU A 78 3.16 0.95 -7.20
C LEU A 78 4.10 1.15 -5.99
N PHE A 79 4.52 2.38 -5.70
CA PHE A 79 5.38 2.67 -4.54
C PHE A 79 4.67 2.42 -3.21
N ARG A 80 3.36 2.64 -3.15
CA ARG A 80 2.56 2.27 -1.98
C ARG A 80 2.42 0.76 -1.84
N ALA A 81 2.18 0.06 -2.95
CA ALA A 81 2.04 -1.39 -2.96
C ALA A 81 3.35 -2.08 -2.52
N ILE A 82 4.51 -1.64 -3.03
CA ILE A 82 5.81 -2.20 -2.63
C ILE A 82 6.13 -1.91 -1.16
N LYS A 83 5.80 -0.73 -0.65
CA LYS A 83 5.94 -0.42 0.79
C LYS A 83 5.16 -1.40 1.65
N ASN A 84 3.92 -1.72 1.29
CA ASN A 84 3.12 -2.69 2.01
C ASN A 84 3.69 -4.12 1.91
N ALA A 85 4.18 -4.51 0.73
CA ALA A 85 4.78 -5.81 0.50
C ALA A 85 6.07 -5.98 1.33
N VAL A 86 6.89 -4.93 1.40
CA VAL A 86 8.08 -4.83 2.26
C VAL A 86 7.72 -4.95 3.73
N ILE A 87 6.70 -4.20 4.21
CA ILE A 87 6.23 -4.32 5.60
C ILE A 87 5.82 -5.76 5.89
N LYS A 88 5.01 -6.39 5.03
CA LYS A 88 4.57 -7.78 5.18
C LYS A 88 5.75 -8.76 5.23
N ALA A 89 6.73 -8.58 4.35
CA ALA A 89 7.95 -9.40 4.33
C ALA A 89 8.77 -9.21 5.62
N MET A 90 8.89 -7.97 6.11
CA MET A 90 9.52 -7.67 7.39
C MET A 90 8.75 -8.31 8.55
N THR A 91 7.42 -8.23 8.62
CA THR A 91 6.63 -8.85 9.69
C THR A 91 6.77 -10.37 9.70
N LYS A 92 6.83 -11.00 8.52
CA LYS A 92 7.09 -12.45 8.40
C LYS A 92 8.49 -12.81 8.91
N LYS A 93 9.48 -11.94 8.68
CA LYS A 93 10.86 -12.09 9.16
C LYS A 93 10.98 -11.82 10.66
N SER A 94 10.28 -10.81 11.19
CA SER A 94 10.32 -10.43 12.61
C SER A 94 9.44 -11.29 13.51
N LEU A 95 8.41 -11.97 12.98
CA LEU A 95 7.75 -13.08 13.70
C LEU A 95 8.72 -14.25 13.97
N ALA A 96 9.85 -14.33 13.26
CA ALA A 96 10.94 -15.24 13.57
C ALA A 96 12.02 -14.64 14.51
N MET A 97 12.05 -13.31 14.68
CA MET A 97 13.00 -12.56 15.54
C MET A 97 12.43 -11.16 15.89
N LEU A 98 11.93 -10.93 17.12
CA LEU A 98 11.49 -9.60 17.60
C LEU A 98 12.64 -8.89 18.37
N PRO A 99 12.66 -7.53 18.50
CA PRO A 99 11.69 -6.50 18.06
C PRO A 99 12.28 -5.36 17.18
N ILE A 100 11.43 -4.70 16.37
CA ILE A 100 11.78 -3.56 15.50
C ILE A 100 11.07 -2.29 16.00
N GLU A 101 11.84 -1.37 16.60
CA GLU A 101 11.36 -0.05 17.04
C GLU A 101 12.09 1.13 16.39
N GLN A 102 12.93 0.94 15.35
CA GLN A 102 13.84 2.03 14.90
C GLN A 102 13.95 2.28 13.38
N ALA A 103 13.10 1.69 12.53
CA ALA A 103 13.36 1.70 11.08
C ALA A 103 12.63 2.79 10.25
N PHE A 104 11.99 3.79 10.87
CA PHE A 104 11.14 4.74 10.12
C PHE A 104 11.60 6.20 10.08
N ASP A 105 12.80 6.53 10.55
CA ASP A 105 13.26 7.93 10.64
C ASP A 105 14.25 8.41 9.55
N ASP A 106 14.65 7.58 8.58
CA ASP A 106 15.56 8.07 7.52
C ASP A 106 14.82 8.62 6.30
N GLU A 107 14.51 9.90 6.43
CA GLU A 107 14.24 10.87 5.38
C GLU A 107 15.53 11.14 4.59
N THR A 108 15.98 10.20 3.76
CA THR A 108 16.99 10.50 2.72
C THR A 108 16.94 9.48 1.59
N LEU A 109 17.09 9.97 0.36
CA LEU A 109 17.13 9.23 -0.91
C LEU A 109 15.78 9.03 -1.62
N LEU A 110 14.97 10.09 -1.63
CA LEU A 110 14.27 10.48 -2.84
C LEU A 110 14.97 11.76 -3.33
N THR A 111 15.42 11.82 -4.57
CA THR A 111 15.46 13.12 -5.23
C THR A 111 14.00 13.45 -5.52
N PRO A 112 13.35 14.36 -4.80
CA PRO A 112 11.92 14.60 -4.95
C PRO A 112 11.75 15.71 -5.98
N ALA A 113 10.85 15.50 -6.94
CA ALA A 113 10.02 16.64 -7.31
C ALA A 113 9.33 17.08 -6.02
N ALA A 114 9.59 18.31 -5.56
CA ALA A 114 9.20 18.83 -4.25
C ALA A 114 7.71 18.59 -3.91
N ASP A 115 6.86 18.50 -4.94
CA ASP A 115 5.43 18.24 -4.83
C ASP A 115 5.09 16.87 -4.23
N ASN A 116 5.89 15.82 -4.47
CA ASN A 116 5.56 14.45 -4.01
C ASN A 116 5.89 14.20 -2.54
N GLN A 117 6.94 14.84 -2.01
CA GLN A 117 7.31 14.71 -0.60
C GLN A 117 6.36 15.53 0.30
N MET A 118 5.96 16.71 -0.18
CA MET A 118 4.91 17.54 0.43
C MET A 118 3.61 16.73 0.58
N ASN A 119 3.17 16.07 -0.50
CA ASN A 119 1.94 15.26 -0.52
C ASN A 119 1.97 14.07 0.46
N CYS A 120 3.13 13.45 0.69
CA CYS A 120 3.25 12.30 1.60
C CYS A 120 3.21 12.71 3.08
N HIS A 121 3.88 13.82 3.42
CA HIS A 121 3.86 14.37 4.78
C HIS A 121 2.46 14.89 5.13
N GLU A 122 1.83 15.63 4.23
CA GLU A 122 0.46 16.12 4.38
C GLU A 122 -0.55 14.98 4.53
N LEU A 123 -0.43 13.91 3.74
CA LEU A 123 -1.30 12.74 3.88
C LEU A 123 -1.09 12.01 5.21
N THR A 124 0.16 11.91 5.68
CA THR A 124 0.48 11.25 6.95
C THR A 124 -0.11 12.05 8.12
N GLN A 125 0.06 13.38 8.10
CA GLN A 125 -0.51 14.25 9.10
C GLN A 125 -2.05 14.21 9.08
N ALA A 126 -2.66 14.30 7.89
CA ALA A 126 -4.11 14.19 7.73
C ALA A 126 -4.63 12.83 8.25
N TYR A 127 -3.91 11.73 8.01
CA TYR A 127 -4.28 10.43 8.58
C TYR A 127 -4.25 10.42 10.11
N LEU A 128 -3.20 10.99 10.73
CA LEU A 128 -3.08 11.06 12.19
C LEU A 128 -4.19 11.92 12.80
N ASP A 129 -4.46 13.08 12.21
CA ASP A 129 -5.53 13.98 12.66
C ASP A 129 -6.89 13.27 12.61
N LYS A 130 -7.18 12.55 11.52
CA LYS A 130 -8.44 11.76 11.41
C LYS A 130 -8.46 10.52 12.29
N LEU A 131 -7.30 9.96 12.62
CA LEU A 131 -7.22 8.86 13.56
C LEU A 131 -7.58 9.33 14.98
N ASP A 132 -7.23 10.56 15.34
CA ASP A 132 -7.55 11.18 16.64
C ASP A 132 -9.00 11.67 16.75
N GLU A 133 -9.69 11.89 15.63
CA GLU A 133 -11.14 12.16 15.59
C GLU A 133 -12.01 10.92 15.93
N LEU A 134 -11.44 9.72 15.90
CA LEU A 134 -12.15 8.51 16.29
C LEU A 134 -12.34 8.44 17.82
N SER A 135 -13.46 7.86 18.28
CA SER A 135 -13.64 7.62 19.71
C SER A 135 -12.52 6.72 20.27
N PRO A 136 -12.10 6.88 21.54
CA PRO A 136 -10.95 6.16 22.10
C PRO A 136 -11.01 4.64 21.90
N GLN A 137 -12.21 4.06 22.08
CA GLN A 137 -12.43 2.62 21.89
C GLN A 137 -12.31 2.21 20.42
N ARG A 138 -12.85 3.02 19.49
CA ARG A 138 -12.76 2.75 18.06
C ARG A 138 -11.33 2.89 17.56
N GLN A 139 -10.62 3.93 18.02
CA GLN A 139 -9.21 4.15 17.72
C GLN A 139 -8.37 2.96 18.20
N ARG A 140 -8.59 2.50 19.44
CA ARG A 140 -7.88 1.34 20.01
C ARG A 140 -8.15 0.06 19.23
N VAL A 141 -9.41 -0.25 18.92
CA VAL A 141 -9.77 -1.40 18.07
C VAL A 141 -9.07 -1.31 16.70
N PHE A 142 -9.04 -0.12 16.10
CA PHE A 142 -8.41 0.09 14.80
C PHE A 142 -6.88 -0.08 14.86
N LYS A 143 -6.21 0.50 15.86
CA LYS A 143 -4.76 0.35 16.09
C LYS A 143 -4.38 -1.12 16.34
N MET A 144 -5.10 -1.83 17.21
CA MET A 144 -4.84 -3.26 17.47
C MET A 144 -5.00 -4.12 16.20
N SER A 145 -5.98 -3.79 15.34
CA SER A 145 -6.16 -4.50 14.08
C SER A 145 -5.10 -4.15 13.02
N ARG A 146 -4.72 -2.87 12.92
CA ARG A 146 -3.93 -2.37 11.78
C ARG A 146 -2.45 -2.19 12.06
N HIS A 147 -2.09 -1.86 13.29
CA HIS A 147 -0.72 -1.63 13.71
C HIS A 147 -0.15 -2.85 14.43
N GLU A 148 -0.98 -3.54 15.23
CA GLU A 148 -0.57 -4.75 15.96
C GLU A 148 -0.95 -6.07 15.26
N HIS A 149 -1.63 -6.00 14.10
CA HIS A 149 -2.04 -7.15 13.28
C HIS A 149 -2.88 -8.22 14.01
N ARG A 150 -3.58 -7.85 15.09
CA ARG A 150 -4.42 -8.79 15.84
C ARG A 150 -5.70 -9.13 15.09
N SER A 151 -6.13 -10.37 15.21
CA SER A 151 -7.40 -10.82 14.67
C SER A 151 -8.58 -10.17 15.40
N HIS A 152 -9.72 -10.07 14.74
CA HIS A 152 -10.94 -9.57 15.38
C HIS A 152 -11.36 -10.37 16.61
N ALA A 153 -11.10 -11.67 16.60
CA ALA A 153 -11.44 -12.55 17.72
C ALA A 153 -10.55 -12.25 18.94
N GLU A 154 -9.25 -12.02 18.72
CA GLU A 154 -8.32 -11.62 19.78
C GLU A 154 -8.67 -10.25 20.36
N ILE A 155 -8.98 -9.27 19.50
CA ILE A 155 -9.39 -7.93 19.93
C ILE A 155 -10.71 -7.99 20.71
N ALA A 156 -11.68 -8.77 20.24
CA ALA A 156 -12.95 -8.98 20.92
C ALA A 156 -12.74 -9.54 22.33
N LYS A 157 -11.87 -10.55 22.45
CA LYS A 157 -11.52 -11.16 23.73
C LYS A 157 -10.79 -10.19 24.66
N GLU A 158 -9.79 -9.47 24.16
CA GLU A 158 -8.95 -8.58 24.97
C GLU A 158 -9.72 -7.36 25.48
N LEU A 159 -10.60 -6.80 24.65
CA LEU A 159 -11.37 -5.61 25.02
C LEU A 159 -12.74 -5.95 25.63
N ASN A 160 -13.05 -7.23 25.86
CA ASN A 160 -14.36 -7.71 26.29
C ASN A 160 -15.52 -7.17 25.44
N LEU A 161 -15.32 -7.20 24.12
CA LEU A 161 -16.30 -6.77 23.12
C LEU A 161 -16.85 -7.96 22.34
N SER A 162 -18.04 -7.81 21.75
CA SER A 162 -18.52 -8.80 20.79
C SER A 162 -17.72 -8.72 19.48
N LEU A 163 -17.57 -9.85 18.79
CA LEU A 163 -16.95 -9.89 17.46
C LEU A 163 -17.65 -8.94 16.47
N PHE A 164 -18.98 -8.82 16.59
CA PHE A 164 -19.78 -7.89 15.79
C PHE A 164 -19.41 -6.42 16.08
N THR A 165 -19.25 -6.07 17.35
CA THR A 165 -18.83 -4.72 17.78
C THR A 165 -17.45 -4.36 17.22
N VAL A 166 -16.49 -5.29 17.27
CA VAL A 166 -15.16 -5.09 16.68
C VAL A 166 -15.25 -4.85 15.18
N LYS A 167 -15.95 -5.70 14.44
CA LYS A 167 -16.16 -5.53 12.98
C LYS A 167 -16.81 -4.19 12.66
N ASN A 168 -17.80 -3.76 13.45
CA ASN A 168 -18.45 -2.47 13.28
C ASN A 168 -17.52 -1.29 13.56
N HIS A 169 -16.69 -1.36 14.61
CA HIS A 169 -15.68 -0.34 14.85
C HIS A 169 -14.72 -0.21 13.67
N ILE A 170 -14.22 -1.33 13.13
CA ILE A 170 -13.34 -1.31 11.96
C ILE A 170 -14.06 -0.71 10.74
N LYS A 171 -15.25 -1.20 10.41
CA LYS A 171 -16.04 -0.70 9.27
C LYS A 171 -16.29 0.81 9.39
N ALA A 172 -16.64 1.28 10.59
CA ALA A 172 -16.89 2.69 10.83
C ALA A 172 -15.61 3.54 10.75
N SER A 173 -14.47 3.06 11.24
CA SER A 173 -13.18 3.74 11.06
C SER A 173 -12.83 3.86 9.58
N LEU A 174 -12.98 2.79 8.80
CA LEU A 174 -12.71 2.79 7.37
C LEU A 174 -13.61 3.76 6.61
N ASN A 175 -14.89 3.84 6.98
CA ASN A 175 -15.81 4.82 6.39
C ASN A 175 -15.45 6.26 6.76
N HIS A 176 -14.99 6.50 7.99
CA HIS A 176 -14.51 7.80 8.43
C HIS A 176 -13.28 8.23 7.61
N PHE A 177 -12.25 7.40 7.55
CA PHE A 177 -11.08 7.69 6.70
C PHE A 177 -11.46 7.87 5.23
N ARG A 178 -12.36 7.03 4.70
CA ARG A 178 -12.84 7.18 3.32
C ARG A 178 -13.49 8.52 3.08
N HIS A 179 -14.30 9.03 4.02
CA HIS A 179 -15.00 10.31 3.85
C HIS A 179 -14.08 11.51 3.98
N HIS A 180 -13.13 11.47 4.91
CA HIS A 180 -12.30 12.62 5.26
C HIS A 180 -10.97 12.67 4.51
N LEU A 181 -10.58 11.57 3.86
CA LEU A 181 -9.42 11.49 2.97
C LEU A 181 -9.86 11.27 1.50
N LYS A 182 -11.07 11.72 1.13
CA LYS A 182 -11.60 11.60 -0.24
C LYS A 182 -10.74 12.34 -1.26
N ASP A 183 -10.09 13.44 -0.89
CA ASP A 183 -9.21 14.15 -1.83
C ASP A 183 -7.91 13.37 -2.10
N TYR A 184 -7.70 12.27 -1.37
CA TYR A 184 -6.65 11.25 -1.57
C TYR A 184 -7.24 9.93 -2.10
N THR A 185 -8.33 10.00 -2.88
CA THR A 185 -9.28 8.92 -3.24
C THR A 185 -8.67 7.58 -3.67
N ASP A 186 -7.52 7.58 -4.35
CA ASP A 186 -6.78 6.39 -4.81
C ASP A 186 -6.42 5.42 -3.66
N VAL A 187 -6.36 5.94 -2.44
CA VAL A 187 -5.95 5.21 -1.23
C VAL A 187 -7.10 4.41 -0.60
N THR A 188 -8.34 4.89 -0.74
CA THR A 188 -9.48 4.35 0.02
C THR A 188 -10.01 3.03 -0.55
N MET A 189 -9.79 2.78 -1.85
CA MET A 189 -10.21 1.54 -2.51
C MET A 189 -9.32 0.36 -2.11
N VAL A 190 -8.00 0.55 -2.01
CA VAL A 190 -7.03 -0.49 -1.60
C VAL A 190 -7.32 -1.03 -0.20
N VAL A 191 -7.76 -0.16 0.72
CA VAL A 191 -8.08 -0.54 2.11
C VAL A 191 -9.37 -1.37 2.21
N ILE A 192 -10.33 -1.17 1.30
CA ILE A 192 -11.53 -2.02 1.21
C ILE A 192 -11.24 -3.35 0.53
N PHE A 193 -10.46 -3.34 -0.56
CA PHE A 193 -10.19 -4.55 -1.34
C PHE A 193 -9.35 -5.58 -0.58
N TYR A 194 -8.37 -5.14 0.25
CA TYR A 194 -7.60 -6.05 1.10
C TYR A 194 -8.42 -6.65 2.26
N TRP A 195 -9.67 -6.22 2.47
CA TRP A 195 -10.51 -6.61 3.61
C TRP A 195 -11.83 -7.30 3.23
N TRP A 196 -12.00 -7.66 1.96
CA TRP A 196 -13.11 -8.49 1.48
C TRP A 196 -12.70 -9.91 1.08
N MET A 197 -11.40 -10.23 1.09
CA MET A 197 -10.93 -11.60 0.88
C MET A 197 -10.49 -12.20 2.22
N PRO A 198 -11.07 -13.34 2.65
CA PRO A 198 -10.73 -14.02 3.90
C PRO A 198 -9.32 -14.60 3.91
#